data_AF-A0A254Q692-F1
#
_entry.id   AF-A0A254Q692-F1
#
_cell.length_a   1.000
_cell.length_b   1.000
_cell.length_c   1.000
_cell.angle_alpha   90.00
_cell.angle_beta   90.00
_cell.angle_gamma   90.00
#
_symmetry.space_group_name_H-M   'P 1'
#
loop_
_entity.id
_entity.type
_entity.pdbx_description
1 polymer ?
#
loop_
_entity_poly.entity_id
_entity_poly.type
_entity_poly.pdbx_seq_one_letter_code
_entity_poly.pdbx_strand_id
1 'polypeptide(L)'
;MKTSAYLPLILVFALFACGTPDSEFGVYKQSDGAIGVHAPKGAKENEAQGMALAECKKLGKQNAVAAESRKTVNDRFPMTYIYLCR
;
A
#
# COMPACT_ATOMS: atom_id res chain seq x y z
N MET A 1 24.24 28.83 -29.82
CA MET A 1 23.14 27.84 -29.83
C MET A 1 23.66 26.46 -29.44
N LYS A 2 23.75 26.14 -28.13
CA LYS A 2 24.12 24.79 -27.64
C LYS A 2 23.26 24.32 -26.46
N THR A 3 22.43 25.20 -25.90
CA THR A 3 21.57 24.91 -24.74
C THR A 3 20.27 24.20 -25.10
N SER A 4 19.82 24.30 -26.36
CA SER A 4 18.54 23.72 -26.80
C SER A 4 18.55 22.19 -26.97
N ALA A 5 19.74 21.57 -27.02
CA ALA A 5 19.90 20.12 -27.21
C ALA A 5 19.73 19.31 -25.91
N TYR A 6 19.82 19.95 -24.74
CA TYR A 6 19.67 19.28 -23.44
C TYR A 6 18.22 19.24 -22.95
N LEU A 7 17.35 20.10 -23.50
CA LEU A 7 15.93 20.18 -23.15
C LEU A 7 15.16 18.86 -23.37
N PRO A 8 15.33 18.11 -24.49
CA PRO A 8 14.62 16.84 -24.67
C PRO A 8 15.14 15.73 -23.74
N LEU A 9 16.41 15.78 -23.33
CA LEU A 9 17.01 14.76 -22.46
C LEU A 9 16.43 14.82 -21.03
N ILE A 10 16.16 16.03 -20.53
CA ILE A 10 15.56 16.26 -19.21
C ILE A 10 14.09 15.80 -19.19
N LEU A 11 13.37 16.00 -20.31
CA LEU A 11 11.96 15.61 -20.43
C LEU A 11 11.76 14.08 -20.40
N VAL A 12 12.68 13.31 -21.00
CA VAL A 12 12.63 11.84 -20.98
C VAL A 12 12.84 11.29 -19.56
N PHE A 13 13.76 11.87 -18.78
CA PHE A 13 13.99 11.43 -17.39
C PHE A 13 12.83 11.78 -16.45
N ALA A 14 12.12 12.88 -16.70
CA ALA A 14 10.96 13.27 -15.89
C ALA A 14 9.77 12.30 -16.01
N LEU A 15 9.63 11.59 -17.14
CA LEU A 15 8.52 10.68 -17.40
C LEU A 15 8.67 9.30 -16.73
N PHE A 16 9.87 8.91 -16.30
CA PHE A 16 10.11 7.64 -15.59
C PHE A 16 9.91 7.73 -14.07
N ALA A 17 9.67 8.92 -13.52
CA ALA A 17 9.57 9.13 -12.07
C ALA A 17 8.16 8.91 -11.48
N CYS A 18 7.17 8.54 -12.30
CA CYS A 18 5.79 8.29 -11.86
C CYS A 18 5.38 6.82 -12.06
N GLY A 19 6.26 5.89 -11.72
CA GLY A 19 5.85 4.53 -11.43
C GLY A 19 5.10 4.53 -10.11
N THR A 20 3.79 4.78 -10.13
CA THR A 20 2.94 4.45 -8.97
C THR A 20 3.15 2.96 -8.75
N PRO A 21 3.77 2.51 -7.65
CA PRO A 21 3.82 1.07 -7.40
C PRO A 21 2.36 0.63 -7.38
N ASP A 22 2.00 -0.35 -8.22
CA ASP A 22 0.70 -1.01 -8.14
C ASP A 22 0.52 -1.35 -6.66
N SER A 23 -0.34 -0.59 -5.96
CA SER A 23 -0.67 -0.91 -4.59
C SER A 23 -1.56 -2.14 -4.68
N GLU A 24 -0.92 -3.30 -4.85
CA GLU A 24 -1.60 -4.59 -4.87
C GLU A 24 -2.27 -4.85 -3.53
N PHE A 25 -1.94 -4.08 -2.49
CA PHE A 25 -2.63 -4.14 -1.21
C PHE A 25 -3.92 -3.32 -1.25
N GLY A 26 -5.06 -4.01 -1.17
CA GLY A 26 -6.36 -3.37 -1.01
C GLY A 26 -6.61 -3.05 0.46
N VAL A 27 -6.58 -1.78 0.85
CA VAL A 27 -6.80 -1.37 2.25
C VAL A 27 -8.20 -0.78 2.42
N TYR A 28 -8.91 -1.21 3.46
CA TYR A 28 -10.22 -0.69 3.82
C TYR A 28 -10.33 -0.45 5.33
N LYS A 29 -11.15 0.54 5.70
CA LYS A 29 -11.47 0.83 7.09
C LYS A 29 -12.80 0.19 7.45
N GLN A 30 -12.81 -0.58 8.52
CA GLN A 30 -14.00 -1.21 9.07
C GLN A 30 -14.64 -0.27 10.12
N SER A 31 -15.95 -0.39 10.33
CA SER A 31 -16.74 0.55 11.15
C SER A 31 -16.35 0.58 12.63
N ASP A 32 -15.70 -0.47 13.10
CA ASP A 32 -15.10 -0.64 14.44
C ASP A 32 -13.74 0.08 14.60
N GLY A 33 -13.23 0.71 13.54
CA GLY A 33 -11.92 1.36 13.53
C GLY A 33 -10.76 0.40 13.23
N ALA A 34 -11.04 -0.85 12.85
CA ALA A 34 -10.03 -1.76 12.32
C ALA A 34 -9.69 -1.43 10.86
N ILE A 35 -8.47 -1.77 10.45
CA ILE A 35 -7.96 -1.65 9.09
C ILE A 35 -7.79 -3.04 8.50
N GLY A 36 -8.56 -3.35 7.46
CA GLY A 36 -8.41 -4.56 6.67
C GLY A 36 -7.45 -4.33 5.52
N VAL A 37 -6.48 -5.22 5.34
CA VAL A 37 -5.50 -5.21 4.26
C VAL A 37 -5.61 -6.51 3.48
N HIS A 38 -6.10 -6.43 2.26
CA HIS A 38 -6.05 -7.51 1.28
C HIS A 38 -4.61 -7.66 0.78
N ALA A 39 -4.03 -8.82 0.98
CA ALA A 39 -2.67 -9.15 0.57
C ALA A 39 -2.70 -9.95 -0.74
N PRO A 40 -1.94 -9.54 -1.77
CA PRO A 40 -1.82 -10.29 -3.01
C PRO A 40 -1.04 -11.60 -2.81
N LYS A 41 -1.12 -12.48 -3.80
CA LYS A 41 -0.48 -13.79 -3.76
C LYS A 41 1.05 -13.64 -3.69
N GLY A 42 1.63 -13.95 -2.53
CA GLY A 42 3.08 -13.85 -2.28
C GLY A 42 3.50 -12.65 -1.43
N ALA A 43 2.56 -11.78 -1.04
CA ALA A 43 2.85 -10.69 -0.11
C ALA A 43 3.21 -11.19 1.29
N LYS A 44 4.13 -10.46 1.94
CA LYS A 44 4.51 -10.74 3.32
C LYS A 44 3.58 -10.00 4.27
N GLU A 45 3.28 -10.63 5.40
CA GLU A 45 2.50 -10.00 6.47
C GLU A 45 3.12 -8.67 6.94
N ASN A 46 4.45 -8.56 6.89
CA ASN A 46 5.18 -7.34 7.27
C ASN A 46 4.85 -6.15 6.35
N GLU A 47 4.60 -6.40 5.07
CA GLU A 47 4.17 -5.36 4.10
C GLU A 47 2.72 -4.95 4.35
N ALA A 48 1.86 -5.93 4.64
CA ALA A 48 0.47 -5.67 5.02
C ALA A 48 0.38 -4.85 6.32
N GLN A 49 1.24 -5.13 7.30
CA GLN A 49 1.34 -4.36 8.53
C GLN A 49 1.81 -2.93 8.27
N GLY A 50 2.80 -2.73 7.38
CA GLY A 50 3.26 -1.40 6.97
C GLY A 50 2.13 -0.54 6.39
N MET A 51 1.29 -1.15 5.54
CA MET A 51 0.10 -0.49 4.97
C MET A 51 -0.93 -0.16 6.06
N ALA A 52 -1.17 -1.07 6.99
CA ALA A 52 -2.07 -0.83 8.11
C ALA A 52 -1.56 0.29 9.03
N LEU A 53 -0.26 0.35 9.32
CA LEU A 53 0.36 1.41 10.12
C LEU A 53 0.19 2.79 9.47
N ALA A 54 0.36 2.88 8.16
CA ALA A 54 0.17 4.12 7.42
C ALA A 54 -1.29 4.63 7.54
N GLU A 55 -2.27 3.75 7.45
CA GLU A 55 -3.68 4.11 7.65
C GLU A 55 -4.01 4.42 9.12
N CYS A 56 -3.49 3.65 10.08
CA CYS A 56 -3.67 3.94 11.50
C CYS A 56 -3.10 5.31 11.87
N LYS A 57 -1.96 5.69 11.28
CA LYS A 57 -1.35 7.03 11.48
C LYS A 57 -2.23 8.16 10.94
N LYS A 58 -2.93 7.94 9.82
CA LYS A 58 -3.93 8.91 9.31
C LYS A 58 -5.12 9.06 10.26
N LEU A 59 -5.46 8.02 11.02
CA LEU A 59 -6.48 8.06 12.08
C LEU A 59 -5.98 8.62 13.42
N GLY A 60 -4.69 9.02 13.51
CA GLY A 60 -4.08 9.52 14.74
C GLY A 60 -3.65 8.45 15.74
N LYS A 61 -3.57 7.18 15.32
CA LYS A 61 -3.07 6.05 16.12
C LYS A 61 -1.65 5.69 15.71
N GLN A 62 -0.81 5.27 16.65
CA GLN A 62 0.61 5.00 16.38
C GLN A 62 0.88 3.55 16.00
N ASN A 63 0.03 2.62 16.44
CA ASN A 63 0.28 1.19 16.28
C ASN A 63 -0.86 0.49 15.53
N ALA A 64 -0.49 -0.54 14.78
CA ALA A 64 -1.40 -1.47 14.11
C ALA A 64 -1.10 -2.89 14.62
N VAL A 65 -2.03 -3.45 15.38
CA VAL A 65 -1.91 -4.79 15.98
C VAL A 65 -2.68 -5.78 15.11
N ALA A 66 -2.03 -6.86 14.67
CA ALA A 66 -2.70 -7.93 13.93
C ALA A 66 -3.79 -8.55 14.82
N ALA A 67 -5.03 -8.46 14.37
CA ALA A 67 -6.19 -9.00 15.08
C ALA A 67 -6.61 -10.34 14.50
N GLU A 68 -6.72 -10.41 13.16
CA GLU A 68 -7.19 -11.62 12.51
C GLU A 68 -6.63 -11.73 11.08
N SER A 69 -6.42 -12.95 10.62
CA SER A 69 -6.16 -13.24 9.21
C SER A 69 -7.28 -14.12 8.66
N ARG A 70 -7.84 -13.72 7.52
CA ARG A 70 -8.92 -14.40 6.82
C ARG A 70 -8.41 -14.82 5.44
N LYS A 71 -8.60 -16.09 5.07
CA LYS A 71 -8.44 -16.52 3.68
C LYS A 71 -9.63 -16.04 2.88
N THR A 72 -9.39 -15.46 1.70
CA THR A 72 -10.48 -15.11 0.79
C THR A 72 -10.57 -16.11 -0.35
N VAL A 73 -11.74 -16.19 -0.96
CA VAL A 73 -12.00 -17.03 -2.14
C VAL A 73 -11.43 -16.39 -3.42
N ASN A 74 -11.01 -15.13 -3.36
CA ASN A 74 -10.47 -14.41 -4.51
C ASN A 74 -9.01 -14.78 -4.77
N ASP A 75 -8.71 -15.38 -5.92
CA ASP A 75 -7.36 -15.76 -6.33
C ASP A 75 -6.38 -14.57 -6.38
N ARG A 76 -6.89 -13.35 -6.59
CA ARG A 76 -6.07 -12.13 -6.60
C ARG A 76 -5.59 -11.75 -5.19
N PHE A 77 -6.40 -12.00 -4.16
CA PHE A 77 -6.12 -11.65 -2.76
C PHE A 77 -6.37 -12.84 -1.84
N PRO A 78 -5.51 -13.86 -1.84
CA PRO A 78 -5.76 -15.08 -1.09
C PRO A 78 -5.85 -14.87 0.42
N MET A 79 -5.25 -13.79 0.94
CA MET A 79 -5.21 -13.46 2.36
C MET A 79 -5.71 -12.03 2.60
N THR A 80 -6.46 -11.85 3.69
CA THR A 80 -6.82 -10.55 4.23
C THR A 80 -6.40 -10.50 5.68
N TYR A 81 -5.67 -9.46 6.05
CA TYR A 81 -5.22 -9.23 7.41
C TYR A 81 -6.01 -8.07 8.00
N ILE A 82 -6.59 -8.28 9.17
CA ILE A 82 -7.32 -7.26 9.91
C ILE A 82 -6.40 -6.79 11.03
N TYR A 83 -6.15 -5.49 11.07
CA TYR A 83 -5.34 -4.83 12.06
C TYR A 83 -6.19 -3.88 12.90
N LEU A 84 -5.98 -3.86 14.20
CA LEU A 84 -6.58 -2.88 15.10
C LEU A 84 -5.61 -1.74 15.33
N CYS A 85 -6.09 -0.52 15.12
CA CYS A 85 -5.31 0.68 15.41
C CYS A 85 -5.36 0.98 16.92
N ARG A 86 -4.20 1.07 17.57
CA ARG A 86 -4.06 1.49 18.97
C ARG A 86 -3.17 2.71 19.14
#